data_AF-A0AAI8J0T4-F1
#
_entry.id   AF-A0AAI8J0T4-F1
#
_cell.length_a   1.000
_cell.length_b   1.000
_cell.length_c   1.000
_cell.angle_alpha   90.00
_cell.angle_beta   90.00
_cell.angle_gamma   90.00
#
_symmetry.space_group_name_H-M   'P 1'
#
loop_
_entity.id
_entity.type
_entity.pdbx_description
1 polymer ?
#
loop_
_entity_poly.entity_id
_entity_poly.type
_entity_poly.pdbx_seq_one_letter_code
_entity_poly.pdbx_strand_id
1 'polypeptide(L)'
;MTTTELETFFGTPNKAADFFGVSPEAFYQWRKRPGSLIPKGRAAEAAYRTNGKLIFRPELYGKRTARTVLTGMCYSVGSVMRQGSSSLTRLTGQSAMTSRTWRR
;
A
#
# COMPACT_ATOMS: atom_id res chain seq x y z
N MET A 1 -0.64 14.37 -18.38
CA MET A 1 0.32 13.72 -19.30
C MET A 1 -0.01 12.26 -19.46
N THR A 2 0.22 11.70 -20.65
CA THR A 2 -0.04 10.30 -20.98
C THR A 2 1.26 9.53 -21.21
N THR A 3 1.20 8.19 -21.16
CA THR A 3 2.38 7.35 -21.46
C THR A 3 2.89 7.58 -22.87
N THR A 4 2.02 7.94 -23.82
CA THR A 4 2.40 8.27 -25.20
C THR A 4 3.25 9.54 -25.25
N GLU A 5 2.92 10.58 -24.49
CA GLU A 5 3.75 11.79 -24.40
C GLU A 5 5.14 11.48 -23.82
N LEU A 6 5.22 10.57 -22.84
CA LEU A 6 6.51 10.10 -22.31
C LEU A 6 7.29 9.30 -23.36
N GLU A 7 6.63 8.42 -24.11
CA GLU A 7 7.26 7.66 -25.18
C GLU A 7 7.79 8.59 -26.29
N THR A 8 7.04 9.60 -26.69
CA THR A 8 7.49 10.61 -27.65
C THR A 8 8.69 11.41 -27.12
N PHE A 9 8.70 11.73 -25.82
CA PHE A 9 9.77 12.53 -25.22
C PHE A 9 11.06 11.74 -25.00
N PHE A 10 10.97 10.54 -24.44
CA PHE A 10 12.13 9.69 -24.11
C PHE A 10 12.54 8.76 -25.25
N GLY A 11 11.69 8.60 -26.27
CA GLY A 11 11.89 7.75 -27.45
C GLY A 11 11.56 6.28 -27.21
N THR A 12 11.85 5.72 -26.03
CA THR A 12 11.52 4.33 -25.68
C THR A 12 10.85 4.20 -24.32
N PRO A 13 9.96 3.20 -24.14
CA PRO A 13 9.32 2.92 -22.85
C PRO A 13 10.33 2.61 -21.75
N ASN A 14 11.41 1.92 -22.08
CA ASN A 14 12.45 1.53 -21.12
C ASN A 14 13.20 2.76 -20.57
N LYS A 15 13.51 3.74 -21.42
CA LYS A 15 14.13 5.00 -20.98
C LYS A 15 13.18 5.82 -20.11
N ALA A 16 11.89 5.84 -20.46
CA ALA A 16 10.89 6.48 -19.62
C ALA A 16 10.80 5.78 -18.24
N ALA A 17 10.80 4.45 -18.20
CA ALA A 17 10.77 3.69 -16.94
C ALA A 17 12.01 3.95 -16.06
N ASP A 18 13.20 3.94 -16.68
CA ASP A 18 14.48 4.25 -16.03
C ASP A 18 14.48 5.65 -15.41
N PHE A 19 13.95 6.65 -16.14
CA PHE A 19 13.80 8.02 -15.64
C PHE A 19 13.00 8.08 -14.34
N PHE A 20 11.94 7.29 -14.20
CA PHE A 20 11.12 7.23 -12.99
C PHE A 20 11.66 6.26 -11.92
N GLY A 21 12.76 5.55 -12.20
CA GLY A 21 13.26 4.48 -11.34
C GLY A 21 12.23 3.37 -11.13
N VAL A 22 11.39 3.08 -12.14
CA VAL A 22 10.39 2.01 -12.09
C VAL A 22 10.76 0.89 -13.05
N SER A 23 10.24 -0.30 -12.81
CA SER A 23 10.38 -1.39 -13.77
C SER A 23 9.64 -1.06 -15.08
N PRO A 24 10.13 -1.55 -16.24
CA PRO A 24 9.42 -1.42 -17.51
C PRO A 24 7.99 -1.96 -17.44
N GLU A 25 7.77 -3.01 -16.63
CA GLU A 25 6.46 -3.59 -16.38
C GLU A 25 5.47 -2.60 -15.76
N ALA A 26 5.93 -1.77 -14.82
CA ALA A 26 5.10 -0.73 -14.21
C ALA A 26 4.67 0.31 -15.25
N PHE A 27 5.55 0.65 -16.19
CA PHE A 27 5.23 1.55 -17.29
C PHE A 27 4.17 0.93 -18.23
N TYR A 28 4.31 -0.35 -18.58
CA TYR A 28 3.29 -1.06 -19.37
C TYR A 28 1.93 -1.12 -18.66
N GLN A 29 1.91 -1.25 -17.34
CA GLN A 29 0.66 -1.19 -16.57
C GLN A 29 -0.06 0.15 -16.71
N TRP A 30 0.68 1.26 -16.80
CA TRP A 30 0.08 2.58 -17.01
C TRP A 30 -0.58 2.69 -18.39
N ARG A 31 0.01 2.07 -19.42
CA ARG A 31 -0.56 2.02 -20.77
C ARG A 31 -1.86 1.23 -20.85
N LYS A 32 -2.00 0.19 -20.01
CA LYS A 32 -3.24 -0.60 -19.93
C LYS A 32 -4.40 0.15 -19.25
N ARG A 33 -4.13 1.26 -18.57
CA ARG A 33 -5.17 2.05 -17.90
C ARG A 33 -6.01 2.82 -18.93
N PRO A 34 -7.30 3.04 -18.67
CA PRO A 34 -8.14 3.84 -19.54
C PRO A 34 -7.59 5.27 -19.64
N GLY A 35 -7.22 5.66 -20.87
CA GLY A 35 -6.61 6.94 -21.18
C GLY A 35 -5.08 6.97 -21.04
N SER A 36 -4.42 5.82 -20.86
CA SER A 36 -2.96 5.69 -20.83
C SER A 36 -2.30 6.70 -19.88
N LEU A 37 -2.96 6.95 -18.74
CA LEU A 37 -2.62 7.99 -17.79
C LEU A 37 -1.62 7.48 -16.76
N ILE A 38 -0.49 8.17 -16.68
CA ILE A 38 0.54 7.97 -15.64
C ILE A 38 -0.07 8.39 -14.28
N PRO A 39 0.29 7.78 -13.15
CA PRO A 39 -0.20 8.22 -11.84
C PRO A 39 0.06 9.71 -11.56
N LYS A 40 -0.89 10.39 -10.90
CA LYS A 40 -0.83 11.83 -10.62
C LYS A 40 0.48 12.27 -9.96
N GLY A 41 0.95 11.53 -8.95
CA GLY A 41 2.20 11.84 -8.25
C GLY A 41 3.42 11.76 -9.18
N ARG A 42 3.50 10.71 -10.00
CA ARG A 42 4.60 10.53 -10.97
C ARG A 42 4.57 11.59 -12.08
N ALA A 43 3.37 11.98 -12.49
CA ALA A 43 3.21 13.03 -13.48
C ALA A 43 3.68 14.40 -12.96
N ALA A 44 3.41 14.73 -11.69
CA ALA A 44 3.94 15.94 -11.06
C ALA A 44 5.48 15.93 -10.96
N GLU A 45 6.06 14.80 -10.54
CA GLU A 45 7.53 14.63 -10.51
C GLU A 45 8.16 14.80 -11.89
N ALA A 46 7.55 14.22 -12.93
CA ALA A 46 8.02 14.34 -14.30
C ALA A 46 8.06 15.79 -14.76
N ALA A 47 6.99 16.55 -14.49
CA ALA A 47 6.89 17.95 -14.88
C ALA A 47 7.97 18.79 -14.19
N TYR A 48 8.21 18.56 -12.89
CA TYR A 48 9.25 19.25 -12.13
C TYR A 48 10.65 18.91 -12.66
N ARG A 49 10.95 17.61 -12.87
CA ARG A 49 12.27 17.15 -13.33
C ARG A 49 12.60 17.52 -14.77
N THR A 50 11.59 17.66 -15.63
CA THR A 50 11.78 18.03 -17.05
C THR A 50 11.70 19.53 -17.31
N ASN A 51 11.71 20.35 -16.25
CA ASN A 51 11.64 21.81 -16.33
C ASN A 51 10.41 22.30 -17.15
N GLY A 52 9.28 21.62 -17.00
CA GLY A 52 8.04 21.95 -17.71
C GLY A 52 7.90 21.42 -19.14
N LYS A 53 8.88 20.67 -19.69
CA LYS A 53 8.71 20.03 -21.02
C LYS A 53 7.58 19.00 -21.04
N LEU A 54 7.32 18.32 -19.92
CA LEU A 54 6.16 17.45 -19.75
C LEU A 54 5.06 18.20 -18.99
N ILE A 55 3.97 18.53 -19.68
CA ILE A 55 2.86 19.31 -19.10
C ILE A 55 2.01 18.41 -18.19
N PHE A 56 2.06 18.69 -16.88
CA PHE A 56 1.12 18.12 -15.94
C PHE A 56 -0.25 18.75 -16.10
N ARG A 57 -1.21 17.98 -16.63
CA ARG A 57 -2.61 18.38 -16.79
C ARG A 57 -3.43 17.81 -15.62
N PRO A 58 -3.68 18.56 -14.54
CA PRO A 58 -4.45 18.07 -13.38
C PRO A 58 -5.91 17.75 -13.74
N GLU A 59 -6.44 18.37 -14.80
CA GLU A 59 -7.82 18.17 -15.28
C GLU A 59 -8.10 16.72 -15.68
N LEU A 60 -7.11 16.02 -16.25
CA LEU A 60 -7.24 14.61 -16.63
C LEU A 60 -7.35 13.67 -15.41
N TYR A 61 -6.99 14.16 -14.21
CA TYR A 61 -7.11 13.46 -12.93
C TYR A 61 -8.33 13.95 -12.12
N GLY A 62 -9.19 14.77 -12.72
CA GLY A 62 -10.43 15.25 -12.13
C GLY A 62 -11.31 14.11 -11.63
N LYS A 63 -11.97 14.33 -10.48
CA LYS A 63 -12.71 13.36 -9.68
C LYS A 63 -13.56 12.40 -10.54
N ARG A 64 -13.02 11.22 -10.86
CA ARG A 64 -13.88 10.04 -10.84
C ARG A 64 -14.24 9.89 -9.37
N THR A 65 -15.44 10.34 -9.00
CA THR A 65 -16.10 9.88 -7.78
C THR A 65 -15.77 8.42 -7.64
N ALA A 66 -15.08 8.05 -6.56
CA ALA A 66 -14.79 6.67 -6.28
C ALA A 66 -16.14 5.95 -6.43
N ARG A 67 -16.30 5.13 -7.47
CA ARG A 67 -17.26 4.03 -7.40
C ARG A 67 -16.63 3.17 -6.32
N THR A 68 -16.97 3.50 -5.08
CA THR A 68 -16.88 2.61 -3.95
C THR A 68 -17.51 1.34 -4.45
N VAL A 69 -16.66 0.40 -4.84
CA VAL A 69 -17.07 -0.95 -5.09
C VAL A 69 -17.63 -1.38 -3.74
N LEU A 70 -18.96 -1.39 -3.65
CA LEU A 70 -19.78 -2.05 -2.64
C LEU A 70 -19.56 -3.56 -2.72
N THR A 71 -18.31 -4.01 -2.72
CA THR A 71 -17.94 -5.42 -2.72
C THR A 71 -16.56 -5.52 -2.09
N GLY A 72 -16.52 -5.99 -0.85
CA GLY A 72 -15.29 -6.51 -0.28
C GLY A 72 -14.69 -5.73 0.88
N MET A 73 -15.51 -5.20 1.79
CA MET A 73 -15.07 -5.06 3.19
C MET A 73 -15.12 -6.44 3.87
N CYS A 74 -14.45 -7.42 3.26
CA CYS A 74 -14.37 -8.82 3.69
C CYS A 74 -12.94 -9.32 3.60
N TYR A 75 -11.94 -8.46 3.77
CA TYR A 75 -10.68 -8.95 4.31
C TYR A 75 -10.83 -8.90 5.83
N SER A 76 -11.38 -9.99 6.38
CA SER A 76 -11.05 -10.38 7.74
C SER A 76 -9.54 -10.54 7.73
N VAL A 77 -8.82 -9.46 8.08
CA VAL A 77 -7.44 -9.60 8.52
C VAL A 77 -7.50 -10.68 9.56
N GLY A 78 -6.82 -11.79 9.31
CA GLY A 78 -6.69 -12.85 10.28
C GLY A 78 -6.08 -12.23 11.51
N SER A 79 -6.91 -11.79 12.45
CA SER A 79 -6.56 -11.85 13.85
C SER A 79 -6.45 -13.34 14.12
N VAL A 80 -5.28 -13.88 13.79
CA VAL A 80 -4.61 -14.82 14.67
C VAL A 80 -4.75 -14.20 16.06
N MET A 81 -5.78 -14.64 16.78
CA MET A 81 -5.80 -14.52 18.22
C MET A 81 -4.65 -15.39 18.69
N ARG A 82 -3.44 -14.82 18.69
CA ARG A 82 -2.35 -15.37 19.47
C ARG A 82 -2.73 -15.13 20.92
N GLN A 83 -3.52 -16.03 21.50
CA GLN A 83 -3.62 -16.21 22.95
C GLN A 83 -2.26 -16.71 23.42
N GLY A 84 -1.33 -15.78 23.52
CA GLY A 84 -0.04 -15.96 24.14
C GLY A 84 -0.10 -15.34 25.53
N SER A 85 0.02 -16.20 26.52
CA SER A 85 0.44 -15.90 27.90
C SER A 85 -0.67 -15.50 28.88
N SER A 86 -1.15 -16.50 29.62
CA SER A 86 -0.89 -16.45 31.06
C SER A 86 -0.55 -17.86 31.52
N SER A 87 0.75 -18.10 31.59
CA SER A 87 1.32 -19.20 32.36
C SER A 87 0.65 -19.23 33.73
N LEU A 88 -0.13 -20.28 33.99
CA LEU A 88 -0.59 -20.65 35.33
C LEU A 88 0.63 -21.18 36.10
N THR A 89 1.58 -20.28 36.39
CA THR A 89 2.71 -20.56 37.25
C THR A 89 2.38 -20.06 38.65
N ARG A 90 2.28 -21.04 39.52
CA ARG A 90 2.28 -21.02 40.98
C ARG A 90 2.91 -19.80 41.67
N LEU A 91 2.40 -19.58 42.89
CA LEU A 91 3.01 -18.91 44.06
C LEU A 91 3.05 -17.37 43.96
N THR A 92 2.47 -16.58 44.87
CA THR A 92 2.77 -16.60 46.31
C THR A 92 1.74 -15.79 47.13
N GLY A 93 1.21 -16.40 48.20
CA GLY A 93 0.97 -15.74 49.51
C GLY A 93 -0.24 -14.81 49.70
N GLN A 94 -1.31 -15.29 50.34
CA GLN A 94 -1.57 -15.04 51.77
C GLN A 94 -2.96 -15.53 52.24
N SER A 95 -2.94 -16.23 53.37
CA SER A 95 -4.01 -16.34 54.37
C SER A 95 -5.22 -17.24 54.10
N ALA A 96 -5.04 -18.55 54.37
CA ALA A 96 -6.09 -19.39 54.95
C ALA A 96 -5.49 -20.31 56.03
N MET A 97 -5.52 -19.80 57.26
CA MET A 97 -5.58 -20.44 58.58
C MET A 97 -5.19 -21.94 58.70
N THR A 98 -4.03 -22.15 59.34
CA THR A 98 -3.77 -23.08 60.47
C THR A 98 -4.29 -24.52 60.48
N SER A 99 -3.32 -25.43 60.51
CA SER A 99 -3.19 -26.57 61.44
C SER A 99 -4.29 -27.65 61.46
N ARG A 100 -3.97 -28.81 60.87
CA ARG A 100 -4.06 -30.07 61.61
C ARG A 100 -3.11 -31.13 61.07
N THR A 101 -2.05 -31.30 61.83
CA THR A 101 -1.31 -32.55 62.01
C THR A 101 -2.23 -33.68 62.46
N TRP A 102 -1.77 -34.90 62.20
CA TRP A 102 -2.07 -36.20 62.82
C TRP A 102 -2.80 -37.25 61.98
N ARG A 103 -1.99 -38.27 61.60
CA ARG A 103 -2.19 -39.74 61.63
C ARG A 103 -3.64 -40.23 61.84
N ARG A 104 -4.13 -41.25 61.14
CA ARG A 104 -3.58 -42.58 60.81
C ARG A 104 -4.22 -43.10 59.53
#